data_AF-B0WGD6-F1
#
_entry.id   AF-B0WGD6-F1
#
_cell.length_a   1.000
_cell.length_b   1.000
_cell.length_c   1.000
_cell.angle_alpha   90.00
_cell.angle_beta   90.00
_cell.angle_gamma   90.00
#
_symmetry.space_group_name_H-M   'P 1'
#
loop_
_entity.id
_entity.type
_entity.pdbx_description
1 polymer ?
#
loop_
_entity_poly.entity_id
_entity_poly.type
_entity_poly.pdbx_seq_one_letter_code
_entity_poly.pdbx_strand_id
1 'polypeptide(L)'
;MASVESFYKIRRPIIVFCKYVGAEVLTSDKWFHPMSYVLMFHMVAFNVCNFYTMIQIGSDVKQLMKTTIIVGIANQLIFKFFSLLAERRKLRSLFELAEERLYRQYQDGSQQEKEIVAKTNRFLEVFWKALLALYGSTMFVFGLWPVYVYYKDGELVPLFMYYIPMVSLESTTGYLVTMAFHIDCYTYGIVGCFLTEYAFIFLSMHALVSVDLFLLHLKELGVLLRSPREEETEDAIEQKWTSCVIDHQFCTE
;
A
#
# COMPACT_ATOMS: atom_id res chain seq x y z
N MET A 1 -11.89 20.20 2.11
CA MET A 1 -11.43 21.10 1.02
C MET A 1 -10.36 20.36 0.25
N ALA A 2 -10.41 20.41 -1.09
CA ALA A 2 -9.34 19.91 -1.95
C ALA A 2 -8.16 20.90 -1.85
N SER A 3 -7.18 20.58 -1.03
CA SER A 3 -5.99 21.40 -0.83
C SER A 3 -4.74 20.54 -0.79
N VAL A 4 -3.58 21.13 -1.10
CA VAL A 4 -2.28 20.46 -0.96
C VAL A 4 -2.07 19.92 0.46
N GLU A 5 -2.57 20.64 1.48
CA GLU A 5 -2.51 20.19 2.87
C GLU A 5 -3.30 18.89 3.11
N SER A 6 -4.47 18.75 2.48
CA SER A 6 -5.27 17.52 2.56
C SER A 6 -4.57 16.32 1.93
N PHE A 7 -3.85 16.54 0.82
CA PHE A 7 -3.02 15.52 0.19
C PHE A 7 -1.88 15.07 1.12
N TYR A 8 -1.15 16.01 1.73
CA TYR A 8 -0.09 15.68 2.68
C TYR A 8 -0.61 14.91 3.89
N LYS A 9 -1.82 15.23 4.38
CA LYS A 9 -2.45 14.49 5.48
C LYS A 9 -2.69 13.01 5.10
N ILE A 10 -3.14 12.73 3.88
CA ILE A 10 -3.46 11.37 3.42
C ILE A 10 -2.21 10.60 2.98
N ARG A 11 -1.17 11.30 2.50
CA ARG A 11 0.13 10.73 2.14
C ARG A 11 1.01 10.43 3.36
N ARG A 12 0.91 11.22 4.44
CA ARG A 12 1.77 11.11 5.64
C ARG A 12 1.84 9.68 6.21
N PRO A 13 0.73 8.93 6.36
CA PRO A 13 0.82 7.56 6.85
C PRO A 13 1.70 6.67 5.98
N ILE A 14 1.60 6.77 4.64
CA ILE A 14 2.44 6.01 3.69
C ILE A 14 3.91 6.25 4.00
N ILE A 15 4.32 7.51 4.14
CA ILE A 15 5.72 7.87 4.43
C ILE A 15 6.17 7.27 5.77
N VAL A 16 5.34 7.36 6.81
CA VAL A 16 5.67 6.84 8.15
C VAL A 16 5.86 5.31 8.11
N PHE A 17 4.93 4.59 7.49
CA PHE A 17 5.01 3.12 7.39
C PHE A 17 6.11 2.66 6.44
N CYS A 18 6.39 3.37 5.34
CA CYS A 18 7.55 3.16 4.49
C CYS A 18 8.86 3.19 5.29
N LYS A 19 9.02 4.20 6.15
CA LYS A 19 10.21 4.36 7.00
C LYS A 19 10.32 3.24 8.04
N TYR A 20 9.20 2.89 8.66
CA TYR A 20 9.15 1.81 9.65
C TYR A 20 9.53 0.45 9.05
N VAL A 21 8.96 0.10 7.90
CA VAL A 21 9.25 -1.18 7.22
C VAL A 21 10.64 -1.18 6.56
N GLY A 22 11.24 -0.01 6.33
CA GLY A 22 12.51 0.10 5.60
C GLY A 22 12.34 0.08 4.08
N ALA A 23 11.14 0.39 3.58
CA ALA A 23 10.83 0.58 2.17
C ALA A 23 10.71 2.08 1.84
N GLU A 24 11.73 2.87 2.23
CA GLU A 24 11.74 4.33 2.09
C GLU A 24 12.00 4.75 0.63
N VAL A 25 10.96 4.69 -0.21
CA VAL A 25 11.04 5.04 -1.64
C VAL A 25 10.53 6.45 -1.96
N LEU A 26 9.76 7.05 -1.06
CA LEU A 26 9.09 8.33 -1.30
C LEU A 26 9.89 9.57 -0.87
N THR A 27 10.89 9.40 0.01
CA THR A 27 11.61 10.52 0.64
C THR A 27 13.12 10.47 0.47
N SER A 28 13.69 9.36 0.00
CA SER A 28 15.12 9.22 -0.22
C SER A 28 15.42 8.57 -1.57
N ASP A 29 16.53 8.97 -2.17
CA ASP A 29 17.04 8.37 -3.41
C ASP A 29 17.98 7.19 -3.17
N LYS A 30 18.29 6.89 -1.90
CA LYS A 30 19.11 5.75 -1.50
C LYS A 30 18.37 4.44 -1.76
N TRP A 31 19.11 3.42 -2.17
CA TRP A 31 18.57 2.09 -2.41
C TRP A 31 18.18 1.37 -1.12
N PHE A 32 19.00 1.53 -0.06
CA PHE A 32 18.80 0.84 1.20
C PHE A 32 19.03 1.80 2.37
N HIS A 33 18.17 1.65 3.38
CA HIS A 33 18.27 2.29 4.68
C HIS A 33 18.57 1.23 5.74
N PRO A 34 19.01 1.60 6.97
CA PRO A 34 19.22 0.65 8.06
C PRO A 34 18.05 -0.33 8.25
N MET A 35 16.81 0.18 8.20
CA MET A 35 15.60 -0.64 8.29
C MET A 35 15.41 -1.58 7.09
N SER A 36 15.88 -1.22 5.90
CA SER A 36 15.87 -2.12 4.74
C SER A 36 16.74 -3.36 4.98
N TYR A 37 17.89 -3.20 5.63
CA TYR A 37 18.75 -4.33 6.00
C TYR A 37 18.10 -5.22 7.05
N VAL A 38 17.40 -4.63 8.02
CA VAL A 38 16.59 -5.38 9.00
C VAL A 38 15.49 -6.18 8.30
N LEU A 39 14.76 -5.57 7.36
CA LEU A 39 13.73 -6.28 6.60
C LEU A 39 14.33 -7.40 5.74
N MET A 40 15.45 -7.15 5.06
CA MET A 40 16.14 -8.18 4.27
C MET A 40 16.62 -9.35 5.14
N PHE A 41 17.11 -9.06 6.36
CA PHE A 41 17.42 -10.10 7.33
C PHE A 41 16.19 -10.95 7.65
N HIS A 42 15.04 -10.33 7.91
CA HIS A 42 13.78 -11.06 8.13
C HIS A 42 13.40 -11.93 6.92
N MET A 43 13.54 -11.41 5.70
CA MET A 43 13.24 -12.16 4.47
C MET A 43 14.12 -13.42 4.35
N VAL A 44 15.43 -13.29 4.60
CA VAL A 44 16.37 -14.42 4.54
C VAL A 44 16.12 -15.40 5.69
N ALA A 45 16.02 -14.90 6.93
CA ALA A 45 15.81 -15.72 8.11
C ALA A 45 14.49 -16.51 8.01
N PHE A 46 13.41 -15.87 7.57
CA PHE A 46 12.13 -16.52 7.32
C PHE A 46 12.25 -17.64 6.28
N ASN A 47 12.90 -17.40 5.15
CA ASN A 47 13.06 -18.40 4.10
C ASN A 47 13.92 -19.58 4.57
N VAL A 48 15.01 -19.33 5.31
CA VAL A 48 15.85 -20.39 5.89
C VAL A 48 15.05 -21.25 6.86
N CYS A 49 14.28 -20.64 7.77
CA CYS A 49 13.45 -21.37 8.74
C CYS A 49 12.38 -22.22 8.04
N ASN A 50 11.72 -21.68 7.01
CA ASN A 50 10.71 -22.42 6.25
C ASN A 50 11.33 -23.56 5.43
N PHE A 51 12.47 -23.36 4.79
CA PHE A 51 13.13 -24.41 4.02
C PHE A 51 13.60 -25.56 4.93
N TYR A 52 14.19 -25.22 6.09
CA TYR A 52 14.53 -26.20 7.12
C TYR A 52 13.29 -26.98 7.57
N THR A 53 12.19 -26.28 7.83
CA THR A 53 10.90 -26.86 8.22
C THR A 53 10.37 -27.83 7.17
N MET A 54 10.41 -27.45 5.89
CA MET A 54 9.95 -28.31 4.78
C MET A 54 10.77 -29.60 4.67
N ILE A 55 12.09 -29.54 4.94
CA ILE A 55 12.96 -30.73 4.97
C ILE A 55 12.56 -31.67 6.12
N GLN A 56 12.26 -31.11 7.31
CA GLN A 56 11.88 -31.90 8.48
C GLN A 56 10.50 -32.56 8.33
N ILE A 57 9.55 -31.86 7.71
CA ILE A 57 8.14 -32.27 7.62
C ILE A 57 7.84 -33.09 6.37
N GLY A 58 8.79 -33.26 5.44
CA GLY A 58 8.57 -33.68 4.04
C GLY A 58 7.71 -34.93 3.77
N SER A 59 7.40 -35.75 4.78
CA SER A 59 6.48 -36.89 4.70
C SER A 59 5.01 -36.56 5.01
N ASP A 60 4.68 -35.48 5.74
CA ASP A 60 3.30 -35.06 6.03
C ASP A 60 2.82 -33.97 5.05
N VAL A 61 2.04 -34.41 4.06
CA VAL A 61 1.46 -33.54 3.02
C VAL A 61 0.60 -32.42 3.61
N LYS A 62 -0.16 -32.66 4.67
CA LYS A 62 -1.06 -31.64 5.25
C LYS A 62 -0.26 -30.53 5.90
N GLN A 63 0.78 -30.89 6.64
CA GLN A 63 1.64 -29.92 7.31
C GLN A 63 2.50 -29.17 6.28
N LEU A 64 2.99 -29.86 5.24
CA LEU A 64 3.70 -29.25 4.11
C LEU A 64 2.85 -28.20 3.38
N MET A 65 1.57 -28.50 3.11
CA MET A 65 0.64 -27.54 2.49
C MET A 65 0.48 -26.28 3.34
N LYS A 66 0.29 -26.42 4.66
CA LYS A 66 0.12 -25.28 5.57
C LYS A 66 1.37 -24.38 5.59
N THR A 67 2.56 -24.96 5.68
CA THR A 67 3.83 -24.21 5.65
C THR A 67 4.02 -23.51 4.28
N THR A 68 3.69 -24.19 3.18
CA THR A 68 3.88 -23.64 1.82
C THR A 68 3.01 -22.42 1.54
N ILE A 69 1.79 -22.34 2.10
CA ILE A 69 0.91 -21.16 1.96
C ILE A 69 1.59 -19.90 2.51
N ILE A 70 2.22 -20.01 3.68
CA ILE A 70 2.90 -18.88 4.33
C ILE A 70 4.13 -18.45 3.52
N VAL A 71 4.89 -19.42 2.99
CA VAL A 71 6.01 -19.17 2.06
C VAL A 71 5.54 -18.39 0.82
N GLY A 72 4.38 -18.76 0.25
CA GLY A 72 3.80 -18.06 -0.89
C GLY A 72 3.53 -16.58 -0.60
N ILE A 73 2.88 -16.28 0.54
CA ILE A 73 2.58 -14.91 0.96
C ILE A 73 3.88 -14.11 1.20
N ALA A 74 4.85 -14.70 1.88
CA ALA A 74 6.13 -14.05 2.14
C ALA A 74 6.89 -13.74 0.84
N ASN A 75 6.92 -14.68 -0.12
CA ASN A 75 7.56 -14.46 -1.42
C ASN A 75 6.88 -13.36 -2.24
N GLN A 76 5.54 -13.25 -2.17
CA GLN A 76 4.83 -12.13 -2.79
C GLN A 76 5.27 -10.78 -2.19
N LEU A 77 5.45 -10.71 -0.87
CA LEU A 77 5.95 -9.50 -0.19
C LEU A 77 7.41 -9.17 -0.55
N ILE A 78 8.26 -10.19 -0.64
CA ILE A 78 9.66 -10.04 -1.07
C ILE A 78 9.69 -9.47 -2.49
N PHE A 79 8.90 -10.04 -3.41
CA PHE A 79 8.81 -9.54 -4.78
C PHE A 79 8.33 -8.09 -4.80
N LYS A 80 7.24 -7.76 -4.09
CA LYS A 80 6.73 -6.38 -3.98
C LYS A 80 7.80 -5.41 -3.47
N PHE A 81 8.59 -5.79 -2.47
CA PHE A 81 9.67 -4.96 -1.95
C PHE A 81 10.73 -4.66 -3.01
N PHE A 82 11.22 -5.67 -3.73
CA PHE A 82 12.21 -5.46 -4.78
C PHE A 82 11.65 -4.70 -5.99
N SER A 83 10.41 -4.98 -6.40
CA SER A 83 9.73 -4.22 -7.46
C SER A 83 9.58 -2.74 -7.08
N LEU A 84 9.22 -2.46 -5.83
CA LEU A 84 9.10 -1.09 -5.32
C LEU A 84 10.45 -0.35 -5.37
N LEU A 85 11.55 -1.03 -5.01
CA LEU A 85 12.90 -0.46 -5.06
C LEU A 85 13.38 -0.21 -6.49
N ALA A 86 13.07 -1.13 -7.42
CA ALA A 86 13.43 -1.03 -8.83
C ALA A 86 12.71 0.15 -9.51
N GLU A 87 11.41 0.29 -9.26
CA GLU A 87 10.55 1.31 -9.87
C GLU A 87 10.40 2.58 -9.01
N ARG A 88 11.27 2.78 -8.02
CA ARG A 88 11.09 3.85 -7.02
C ARG A 88 10.97 5.25 -7.60
N ARG A 89 11.72 5.54 -8.68
CA ARG A 89 11.70 6.85 -9.34
C ARG A 89 10.36 7.09 -10.02
N LYS A 90 9.84 6.07 -10.71
CA LYS A 90 8.53 6.09 -11.35
C LYS A 90 7.41 6.21 -10.31
N LEU A 91 7.51 5.47 -9.20
CA LEU A 91 6.54 5.59 -8.11
C LEU A 91 6.55 7.00 -7.53
N ARG A 92 7.73 7.55 -7.23
CA ARG A 92 7.87 8.90 -6.70
C ARG A 92 7.31 9.95 -7.65
N SER A 93 7.59 9.83 -8.94
CA SER A 93 7.05 10.76 -9.94
C SER A 93 5.52 10.69 -10.02
N LEU A 94 4.90 9.51 -9.87
CA LEU A 94 3.43 9.41 -9.82
C LEU A 94 2.82 10.12 -8.60
N PHE A 95 3.47 10.05 -7.43
CA PHE A 95 3.04 10.79 -6.25
C PHE A 95 3.21 12.31 -6.42
N GLU A 96 4.32 12.75 -7.01
CA GLU A 96 4.59 14.16 -7.30
C GLU A 96 3.61 14.70 -8.35
N LEU A 97 3.31 13.90 -9.38
CA LEU A 97 2.34 14.21 -10.42
C LEU A 97 0.93 14.39 -9.85
N ALA A 98 0.51 13.49 -8.95
CA ALA A 98 -0.76 13.62 -8.26
C ALA A 98 -0.81 14.91 -7.42
N GLU A 99 0.26 15.26 -6.70
CA GLU A 99 0.33 16.50 -5.92
C GLU A 99 0.19 17.75 -6.81
N GLU A 100 0.99 17.83 -7.87
CA GLU A 100 1.08 19.01 -8.72
C GLU A 100 -0.18 19.17 -9.59
N ARG A 101 -0.59 18.12 -10.28
CA ARG A 101 -1.64 18.20 -11.30
C ARG A 101 -3.05 18.08 -10.74
N LEU A 102 -3.24 17.43 -9.58
CA LEU A 102 -4.57 17.29 -9.00
C LEU A 102 -4.82 18.25 -7.85
N TYR A 103 -3.84 18.46 -6.97
CA TYR A 103 -4.06 19.31 -5.80
C TYR A 103 -3.63 20.74 -6.02
N ARG A 104 -2.46 21.01 -6.64
CA ARG A 104 -2.05 22.41 -6.87
C ARG A 104 -2.86 23.06 -7.97
N GLN A 105 -3.01 22.40 -9.12
CA GLN A 105 -3.75 22.94 -10.26
C GLN A 105 -5.21 23.26 -9.92
N TYR A 106 -5.90 22.36 -9.21
CA TYR A 106 -7.34 22.50 -8.93
C TYR A 106 -7.66 23.11 -7.55
N GLN A 107 -6.65 23.53 -6.77
CA GLN A 107 -6.88 24.24 -5.50
C GLN A 107 -7.68 25.53 -5.72
N ASP A 108 -7.39 26.23 -6.80
CA ASP A 108 -8.04 27.48 -7.20
C ASP A 108 -9.04 27.29 -8.36
N GLY A 109 -9.35 26.04 -8.70
CA GLY A 109 -10.29 25.66 -9.76
C GLY A 109 -11.76 25.95 -9.46
N SER A 110 -12.64 25.47 -10.32
CA SER A 110 -14.09 25.60 -10.14
C SER A 110 -14.58 24.83 -8.90
N GLN A 111 -15.76 25.20 -8.38
CA GLN A 111 -16.34 24.50 -7.23
C GLN A 111 -16.57 23.01 -7.51
N GLN A 112 -16.93 22.66 -8.75
CA GLN A 112 -17.15 21.27 -9.16
C GLN A 112 -15.84 20.47 -9.21
N GLU A 113 -14.75 21.06 -9.72
CA GLU A 113 -13.42 20.44 -9.70
C GLU A 113 -12.95 20.17 -8.27
N LYS A 114 -13.10 21.14 -7.37
CA LYS A 114 -12.75 20.99 -5.95
C LYS A 114 -13.56 19.89 -5.27
N GLU A 115 -14.83 19.73 -5.63
CA GLU A 115 -15.70 18.69 -5.09
C GLU A 115 -15.28 17.29 -5.52
N ILE A 116 -14.88 17.11 -6.79
CA ILE A 116 -14.36 15.82 -7.30
C ILE A 116 -13.11 15.41 -6.50
N VAL A 117 -12.13 16.30 -6.38
CA VAL A 117 -10.89 16.01 -5.64
C VAL A 117 -11.17 15.77 -4.15
N ALA A 118 -12.06 16.56 -3.54
CA ALA A 118 -12.44 16.40 -2.14
C ALA A 118 -13.17 15.06 -1.86
N LYS A 119 -13.99 14.58 -2.80
CA LYS A 119 -14.66 13.28 -2.70
C LYS A 119 -13.65 12.14 -2.66
N THR A 120 -12.61 12.21 -3.49
CA THR A 120 -11.54 11.20 -3.51
C THR A 120 -10.72 11.20 -2.23
N ASN A 121 -10.39 12.38 -1.69
CA ASN A 121 -9.75 12.48 -0.38
C ASN A 121 -10.55 11.79 0.72
N ARG A 122 -11.87 12.03 0.75
CA ARG A 122 -12.76 11.39 1.72
C ARG A 122 -12.79 9.88 1.54
N PHE A 123 -12.84 9.40 0.29
CA PHE A 123 -12.78 7.98 -0.01
C PHE A 123 -11.48 7.35 0.48
N LEU A 124 -10.33 7.95 0.17
CA LEU A 124 -9.02 7.47 0.62
C LEU A 124 -8.90 7.47 2.15
N GLU A 125 -9.45 8.46 2.85
CA GLU A 125 -9.45 8.49 4.32
C GLU A 125 -10.31 7.36 4.92
N VAL A 126 -11.49 7.10 4.36
CA VAL A 126 -12.36 5.99 4.80
C VAL A 126 -11.68 4.66 4.50
N PHE A 127 -11.13 4.52 3.31
CA PHE A 127 -10.47 3.30 2.85
C PHE A 127 -9.23 2.97 3.70
N TRP A 128 -8.43 3.98 4.04
CA TRP A 128 -7.32 3.85 4.98
C TRP A 128 -7.77 3.26 6.32
N LYS A 129 -8.84 3.84 6.92
CA LYS A 129 -9.37 3.36 8.21
C LYS A 129 -9.92 1.94 8.09
N ALA A 130 -10.58 1.61 6.98
CA ALA A 130 -11.11 0.28 6.72
C ALA A 130 -9.99 -0.76 6.61
N LEU A 131 -8.93 -0.47 5.84
CA LEU A 131 -7.76 -1.34 5.76
C LEU A 131 -7.07 -1.48 7.12
N LEU A 132 -6.90 -0.40 7.87
CA LEU A 132 -6.27 -0.46 9.19
C LEU A 132 -7.10 -1.34 10.15
N ALA A 133 -8.43 -1.23 10.12
CA ALA A 133 -9.31 -2.09 10.91
C ALA A 133 -9.21 -3.55 10.45
N LEU A 134 -9.20 -3.81 9.14
CA LEU A 134 -9.07 -5.15 8.58
C LEU A 134 -7.75 -5.81 9.00
N TYR A 135 -6.61 -5.18 8.72
CA TYR A 135 -5.29 -5.72 9.07
C TYR A 135 -5.03 -5.75 10.57
N GLY A 136 -5.53 -4.76 11.32
CA GLY A 136 -5.47 -4.78 12.78
C GLY A 136 -6.27 -5.94 13.37
N SER A 137 -7.45 -6.24 12.82
CA SER A 137 -8.27 -7.37 13.26
C SER A 137 -7.63 -8.72 12.93
N THR A 138 -6.99 -8.87 11.76
CA THR A 138 -6.28 -10.11 11.41
C THR A 138 -5.07 -10.31 12.33
N MET A 139 -4.32 -9.25 12.61
CA MET A 139 -3.21 -9.29 13.57
C MET A 139 -3.66 -9.76 14.95
N PHE A 140 -4.79 -9.24 15.43
CA PHE A 140 -5.35 -9.59 16.73
C PHE A 140 -5.86 -11.04 16.78
N VAL A 141 -6.69 -11.44 15.80
CA VAL A 141 -7.26 -12.80 15.74
C VAL A 141 -6.16 -13.84 15.60
N PHE A 142 -5.19 -13.61 14.72
CA PHE A 142 -4.09 -14.55 14.51
C PHE A 142 -3.13 -14.56 15.70
N GLY A 143 -2.85 -13.40 16.30
CA GLY A 143 -2.03 -13.30 17.51
C GLY A 143 -2.62 -14.01 18.73
N LEU A 144 -3.94 -14.07 18.85
CA LEU A 144 -4.64 -14.80 19.92
C LEU A 144 -4.75 -16.31 19.67
N TRP A 145 -4.45 -16.79 18.45
CA TRP A 145 -4.60 -18.20 18.12
C TRP A 145 -3.81 -19.15 19.06
N PRO A 146 -2.52 -18.90 19.36
CA PRO A 146 -1.77 -19.75 20.30
C PRO A 146 -2.36 -19.76 21.71
N VAL A 147 -2.87 -18.62 22.16
CA VAL A 147 -3.50 -18.48 23.49
C VAL A 147 -4.79 -19.31 23.55
N TYR A 148 -5.61 -19.24 22.50
CA TYR A 148 -6.83 -20.03 22.41
C TYR A 148 -6.56 -21.54 22.45
N VAL A 149 -5.58 -22.03 21.69
CA VAL A 149 -5.19 -23.45 21.67
C VAL A 149 -4.67 -23.88 23.05
N TYR A 150 -3.87 -23.05 23.71
CA TYR A 150 -3.38 -23.34 25.05
C TYR A 150 -4.52 -23.51 26.08
N TYR A 151 -5.51 -22.62 26.07
CA TYR A 151 -6.65 -22.73 26.99
C TYR A 151 -7.55 -23.93 26.70
N LYS A 152 -7.68 -24.32 25.43
CA LYS A 152 -8.59 -25.39 25.02
C LYS A 152 -7.97 -26.77 25.17
N ASP A 153 -6.74 -26.94 24.66
CA ASP A 153 -6.10 -28.23 24.48
C ASP A 153 -4.90 -28.43 25.44
N GLY A 154 -4.46 -27.37 26.14
CA GLY A 154 -3.31 -27.41 27.06
C GLY A 154 -1.96 -27.40 26.36
N GLU A 155 -1.94 -27.26 25.02
CA GLU A 155 -0.75 -27.36 24.19
C GLU A 155 -0.17 -25.99 23.83
N LEU A 156 1.16 -25.88 23.89
CA LEU A 156 1.88 -24.70 23.41
C LEU A 156 2.14 -24.85 21.91
N VAL A 157 1.46 -24.02 21.12
CA VAL A 157 1.67 -23.97 19.66
C VAL A 157 2.39 -22.68 19.26
N PRO A 158 3.27 -22.74 18.24
CA PRO A 158 3.87 -21.54 17.68
C PRO A 158 2.86 -20.75 16.84
N LEU A 159 3.08 -19.44 16.71
CA LEU A 159 2.23 -18.57 15.88
C LEU A 159 2.21 -18.99 14.39
N PHE A 160 3.38 -19.33 13.85
CA PHE A 160 3.53 -19.90 12.52
C PHE A 160 3.97 -21.35 12.59
N MET A 161 3.54 -22.15 11.60
CA MET A 161 3.91 -23.56 11.48
C MET A 161 5.28 -23.74 10.80
N TYR A 162 6.29 -23.04 11.31
CA TYR A 162 7.69 -23.26 10.95
C TYR A 162 8.59 -23.20 12.20
N TYR A 163 9.72 -23.89 12.10
CA TYR A 163 10.70 -24.06 13.16
C TYR A 163 11.94 -23.22 12.89
N ILE A 164 12.49 -22.64 13.96
CA ILE A 164 13.80 -21.98 13.91
C ILE A 164 14.88 -23.05 14.09
N PRO A 165 15.87 -23.15 13.19
CA PRO A 165 16.95 -24.13 13.31
C PRO A 165 17.67 -24.01 14.66
N MET A 166 17.98 -25.14 15.28
CA MET A 166 18.71 -25.24 16.56
C MET A 166 17.99 -24.64 17.79
N VAL A 167 16.71 -24.26 17.67
CA VAL A 167 15.91 -23.76 18.79
C VAL A 167 14.83 -24.79 19.13
N SER A 168 14.88 -25.34 20.36
CA SER A 168 13.85 -26.27 20.83
C SER A 168 12.62 -25.54 21.34
N LEU A 169 11.46 -25.84 20.76
CA LEU A 169 10.15 -25.35 21.22
C LEU A 169 9.73 -25.92 22.57
N GLU A 170 10.30 -27.06 22.98
CA GLU A 170 9.99 -27.70 24.26
C GLU A 170 10.60 -26.93 25.44
N SER A 171 11.65 -26.15 25.17
CA SER A 171 12.25 -25.27 26.17
C SER A 171 11.48 -23.96 26.27
N THR A 172 11.21 -23.48 27.49
CA THR A 172 10.52 -22.19 27.72
C THR A 172 11.22 -21.04 26.99
N THR A 173 12.56 -20.99 27.06
CA THR A 173 13.36 -19.97 26.38
C THR A 173 13.23 -20.06 24.86
N GLY A 174 13.32 -21.28 24.29
CA GLY A 174 13.19 -21.46 22.84
C GLY A 174 11.80 -21.16 22.32
N TYR A 175 10.75 -21.47 23.08
CA TYR A 175 9.38 -21.06 22.78
C TYR A 175 9.24 -19.53 22.75
N LEU A 176 9.72 -18.83 23.78
CA LEU A 176 9.64 -17.37 23.85
C LEU A 176 10.41 -16.69 22.71
N VAL A 177 11.61 -17.17 22.39
CA VAL A 177 12.41 -16.66 21.26
C VAL A 177 11.68 -16.88 19.94
N THR A 178 11.09 -18.07 19.74
CA THR A 178 10.36 -18.38 18.52
C THR A 178 9.12 -17.51 18.36
N MET A 179 8.36 -17.33 19.44
CA MET A 179 7.19 -16.46 19.45
C MET A 179 7.55 -14.99 19.18
N ALA A 180 8.61 -14.49 19.81
CA ALA A 180 9.08 -13.13 19.58
C ALA A 180 9.48 -12.90 18.11
N PHE A 181 10.24 -13.83 17.54
CA PHE A 181 10.63 -13.77 16.13
C PHE A 181 9.42 -13.84 15.18
N HIS A 182 8.47 -14.73 15.46
CA HIS A 182 7.24 -14.84 14.66
C HIS A 182 6.41 -13.56 14.72
N ILE A 183 6.22 -12.97 15.90
CA ILE A 183 5.47 -11.71 16.06
C ILE A 183 6.16 -10.57 15.29
N ASP A 184 7.49 -10.50 15.37
CA ASP A 184 8.26 -9.47 14.65
C ASP A 184 8.12 -9.64 13.13
N CYS A 185 8.37 -10.85 12.59
CA CYS A 185 8.12 -11.19 11.19
C CYS A 185 6.69 -10.86 10.75
N TYR A 186 5.70 -11.22 11.56
CA TYR A 186 4.30 -11.00 11.25
C TYR A 186 3.94 -9.51 11.17
N THR A 187 4.50 -8.71 12.08
CA THR A 187 4.32 -7.26 12.12
C THR A 187 4.86 -6.61 10.84
N TYR A 188 6.11 -6.92 10.45
CA TYR A 188 6.67 -6.43 9.19
C TYR A 188 5.85 -6.90 7.97
N GLY A 189 5.41 -8.15 7.97
CA GLY A 189 4.61 -8.72 6.89
C GLY A 189 3.27 -8.00 6.70
N ILE A 190 2.50 -7.81 7.77
CA ILE A 190 1.22 -7.09 7.73
C ILE A 190 1.40 -5.65 7.29
N VAL A 191 2.36 -4.93 7.90
CA VAL A 191 2.57 -3.52 7.58
C VAL A 191 3.03 -3.37 6.12
N GLY A 192 3.87 -4.28 5.63
CA GLY A 192 4.28 -4.33 4.22
C GLY A 192 3.10 -4.56 3.27
N CYS A 193 2.24 -5.55 3.56
CA CYS A 193 1.01 -5.81 2.78
C CYS A 193 0.15 -4.56 2.70
N PHE A 194 -0.22 -4.03 3.87
CA PHE A 194 -1.05 -2.85 4.02
C PHE A 194 -0.50 -1.64 3.26
N LEU A 195 0.80 -1.37 3.38
CA LEU A 195 1.46 -0.26 2.70
C LEU A 195 1.36 -0.39 1.18
N THR A 196 1.65 -1.57 0.64
CA THR A 196 1.62 -1.79 -0.82
C THR A 196 0.22 -1.66 -1.40
N GLU A 197 -0.78 -2.22 -0.73
CA GLU A 197 -2.17 -2.16 -1.17
C GLU A 197 -2.75 -0.75 -1.07
N TYR A 198 -2.47 -0.05 0.04
CA TYR A 198 -2.92 1.32 0.18
C TYR A 198 -2.22 2.26 -0.81
N ALA A 199 -0.91 2.10 -1.06
CA ALA A 199 -0.20 2.90 -2.06
C ALA A 199 -0.73 2.66 -3.47
N PHE A 200 -1.05 1.40 -3.82
CA PHE A 200 -1.68 1.07 -5.10
C PHE A 200 -3.03 1.77 -5.25
N ILE A 201 -3.92 1.63 -4.26
CA ILE A 201 -5.26 2.24 -4.31
C ILE A 201 -5.18 3.76 -4.28
N PHE A 202 -4.23 4.32 -3.52
CA PHE A 202 -3.95 5.75 -3.55
C PHE A 202 -3.68 6.23 -4.97
N LEU A 203 -2.73 5.60 -5.68
CA LEU A 203 -2.40 6.01 -7.05
C LEU A 203 -3.55 5.76 -8.03
N SER A 204 -4.22 4.61 -7.96
CA SER A 204 -5.36 4.30 -8.82
C SER A 204 -6.51 5.30 -8.67
N MET A 205 -6.81 5.72 -7.44
CA MET A 205 -7.86 6.72 -7.19
C MET A 205 -7.49 8.10 -7.76
N HIS A 206 -6.22 8.48 -7.72
CA HIS A 206 -5.78 9.73 -8.35
C HIS A 206 -5.87 9.66 -9.88
N ALA A 207 -5.54 8.52 -10.49
CA ALA A 207 -5.73 8.31 -11.92
C ALA A 207 -7.22 8.41 -12.33
N LEU A 208 -8.13 7.82 -11.54
CA LEU A 208 -9.57 7.94 -11.78
C LEU A 208 -10.08 9.39 -11.67
N VAL A 209 -9.57 10.16 -10.70
CA VAL A 209 -9.91 11.58 -10.57
C VAL A 209 -9.52 12.37 -11.80
N SER A 210 -8.34 12.10 -12.38
CA SER A 210 -7.93 12.77 -13.62
C SER A 210 -8.91 12.52 -14.76
N VAL A 211 -9.43 11.31 -14.87
CA VAL A 211 -10.47 10.96 -15.86
C VAL A 211 -11.79 11.68 -15.56
N ASP A 212 -12.21 11.72 -14.30
CA ASP A 212 -13.44 12.43 -13.91
C ASP A 212 -13.35 13.95 -14.20
N LEU A 213 -12.19 14.56 -13.97
CA LEU A 213 -11.93 15.96 -14.30
C LEU A 213 -11.93 16.20 -15.81
N PHE A 214 -11.30 15.31 -16.58
CA PHE A 214 -11.34 15.37 -18.04
C PHE A 214 -12.78 15.30 -18.58
N LEU A 215 -13.60 14.38 -18.06
CA LEU A 215 -15.00 14.25 -18.45
C LEU A 215 -15.83 15.49 -18.07
N LEU A 216 -15.53 16.12 -16.93
CA LEU A 216 -16.15 17.38 -16.54
C LEU A 216 -15.82 18.48 -17.55
N HIS A 217 -14.55 18.66 -17.90
CA HIS A 217 -14.14 19.68 -18.86
C HIS A 217 -14.72 19.46 -20.25
N LEU A 218 -14.78 18.21 -20.72
CA LEU A 218 -15.44 17.87 -21.98
C LEU A 218 -16.93 18.22 -21.97
N LYS A 219 -17.61 17.97 -20.85
CA LYS A 219 -19.02 18.31 -20.70
C LYS A 219 -19.24 19.83 -20.76
N GLU A 220 -18.40 20.60 -20.07
CA GLU A 220 -18.45 22.07 -20.07
C GLU A 220 -18.18 22.63 -21.47
N LEU A 221 -17.18 22.11 -22.17
CA LEU A 221 -16.92 22.45 -23.57
C LEU A 221 -18.13 22.14 -24.47
N GLY A 222 -18.77 20.98 -24.28
CA GLY A 222 -19.97 20.60 -25.02
C GLY A 222 -21.16 21.53 -24.77
N VAL A 223 -21.26 22.16 -23.60
CA VAL A 223 -22.26 23.19 -23.31
C VAL A 223 -21.92 24.51 -24.00
N LEU A 224 -20.65 24.95 -23.95
CA LEU A 224 -20.18 26.16 -24.62
C LEU A 224 -20.42 26.09 -26.14
N LEU A 225 -20.11 24.96 -26.77
CA LEU A 225 -20.31 24.75 -28.21
C LEU A 225 -21.78 24.79 -28.66
N ARG A 226 -22.73 24.56 -27.74
CA ARG A 226 -24.18 24.62 -28.01
C ARG A 226 -24.79 25.99 -27.72
N SER A 227 -24.03 26.89 -27.11
CA SER A 227 -24.49 28.23 -26.74
C SER A 227 -24.45 29.16 -27.96
N PRO A 228 -25.25 30.24 -28.00
CA PRO A 228 -25.20 31.24 -29.07
C PRO A 228 -23.78 31.80 -29.22
N ARG A 229 -23.30 31.99 -30.45
CA ARG A 229 -21.95 32.49 -30.70
C ARG A 229 -21.88 34.00 -30.46
N GLU A 230 -21.31 34.37 -29.34
CA GLU A 230 -20.81 35.73 -29.05
C GLU A 230 -19.27 35.72 -29.10
N GLU A 231 -18.60 36.84 -29.38
CA GLU A 231 -17.12 36.90 -29.45
C GLU A 231 -16.46 36.39 -28.16
N GLU A 232 -17.02 36.69 -26.98
CA GLU A 232 -16.54 36.17 -25.69
C GLU A 232 -16.67 34.63 -25.57
N THR A 233 -17.50 34.01 -26.40
CA THR A 233 -17.71 32.56 -26.42
C THR A 233 -16.59 31.83 -27.19
N GLU A 234 -15.97 32.46 -28.20
CA GLU A 234 -14.90 31.83 -28.99
C GLU A 234 -13.61 31.67 -28.17
N ASP A 235 -13.19 32.71 -27.45
CA ASP A 235 -12.02 32.65 -26.56
C ASP A 235 -12.21 31.62 -25.43
N ALA A 236 -13.43 31.55 -24.86
CA ALA A 236 -13.77 30.57 -23.83
C ALA A 236 -13.74 29.12 -24.37
N ILE A 237 -14.18 28.91 -25.62
CA ILE A 237 -14.11 27.60 -26.29
C ILE A 237 -12.65 27.20 -26.50
N GLU A 238 -11.78 28.09 -26.98
CA GLU A 238 -10.37 27.79 -27.23
C GLU A 238 -9.62 27.43 -25.93
N GLN A 239 -9.85 28.19 -24.85
CA GLN A 239 -9.27 27.89 -23.54
C GLN A 239 -9.73 26.53 -23.00
N LYS A 240 -11.03 26.21 -23.15
CA LYS A 240 -11.58 24.96 -22.63
C LYS A 240 -11.18 23.76 -23.48
N TRP A 241 -11.07 23.93 -24.80
CA TRP A 241 -10.50 22.94 -25.71
C TRP A 241 -9.06 22.61 -25.33
N THR A 242 -8.23 23.63 -25.11
CA THR A 242 -6.83 23.44 -24.70
C THR A 242 -6.72 22.68 -23.39
N SER A 243 -7.57 23.01 -22.40
CA SER A 243 -7.64 22.29 -21.13
C SER A 243 -8.01 20.81 -21.33
N CYS A 244 -8.99 20.51 -22.18
CA CYS A 244 -9.37 19.13 -22.51
C CYS A 244 -8.22 18.37 -23.18
N VAL A 245 -7.48 18.99 -24.10
CA VAL A 245 -6.34 18.34 -24.77
C VAL A 245 -5.22 18.01 -23.77
N ILE A 246 -4.91 18.93 -22.85
CA ILE A 246 -3.93 18.71 -21.79
C ILE A 246 -4.35 17.55 -20.87
N ASP A 247 -5.60 17.54 -20.44
CA ASP A 247 -6.12 16.47 -19.58
C ASP A 247 -6.18 15.12 -20.30
N HIS A 248 -6.47 15.11 -21.60
CA HIS A 248 -6.45 13.90 -22.42
C HIS A 248 -5.05 13.30 -22.49
N GLN A 249 -4.04 14.12 -22.80
CA GLN A 249 -2.64 13.68 -22.83
C GLN A 249 -2.24 13.07 -21.49
N PHE A 250 -2.61 13.74 -20.39
CA PHE A 250 -2.36 13.24 -19.03
C PHE A 250 -3.01 11.88 -18.74
N CYS A 251 -4.22 11.64 -19.22
CA CYS A 251 -4.91 10.36 -19.01
C CYS A 251 -4.31 9.20 -19.81
N THR A 252 -3.55 9.50 -20.87
CA THR A 252 -3.02 8.51 -21.83
C THR A 252 -1.54 8.20 -21.69
N GLU A 253 -0.78 8.99 -20.92
CA GLU A 253 0.64 8.78 -20.60
C GLU A 253 0.86 7.99 -19.31
#